data_AF-A0A7W8SSS1-F1
#
_entry.id   AF-A0A7W8SSS1-F1
#
_cell.length_a   1.000
_cell.length_b   1.000
_cell.length_c   1.000
_cell.angle_alpha   90.00
_cell.angle_beta   90.00
_cell.angle_gamma   90.00
#
_symmetry.space_group_name_H-M   'P 1'
#
loop_
_entity.id
_entity.type
_entity.pdbx_description
1 polymer ?
#
loop_
_entity_poly.entity_id
_entity_poly.type
_entity_poly.pdbx_seq_one_letter_code
_entity_poly.pdbx_strand_id
1 'polypeptide(L)'
;MSKKHNRRQRKKLHIGEFQEMAFSASARFLPDTSPAQREVVLETFIAFIEENGMLAAVSTSTDFDAFIVSDAPRGSTTEGQRSAVHSWLSTQNCVTDAVVGEMIDAWYASP
;
A
#
# COMPACT_ATOMS: atom_id res chain seq x y z
N MET A 1 -9.23 -29.09 -13.95
CA MET A 1 -10.02 -29.49 -12.76
C MET A 1 -9.77 -28.46 -11.67
N SER A 2 -10.72 -27.57 -11.36
CA SER A 2 -10.52 -26.67 -10.22
C SER A 2 -10.57 -27.51 -8.93
N LYS A 3 -9.49 -27.49 -8.16
CA LYS A 3 -9.47 -28.14 -6.84
C LYS A 3 -10.41 -27.34 -5.94
N LYS A 4 -11.58 -27.90 -5.59
CA LYS A 4 -12.46 -27.31 -4.57
C LYS A 4 -11.76 -27.39 -3.22
N HIS A 5 -11.37 -26.25 -2.67
CA HIS A 5 -10.77 -26.16 -1.33
C HIS A 5 -11.87 -26.17 -0.26
N ASN A 6 -11.70 -27.00 0.77
CA ASN A 6 -12.55 -26.93 1.96
C ASN A 6 -12.19 -25.70 2.82
N ARG A 7 -13.02 -25.37 3.81
CA ARG A 7 -12.83 -24.15 4.64
C ARG A 7 -11.46 -24.12 5.34
N ARG A 8 -10.98 -25.25 5.86
CA ARG A 8 -9.65 -25.34 6.52
C ARG A 8 -8.52 -25.06 5.52
N GLN A 9 -8.62 -25.57 4.30
CA GLN A 9 -7.66 -25.31 3.23
C GLN A 9 -7.70 -23.86 2.78
N ARG A 10 -8.89 -23.26 2.60
CA ARG A 10 -9.02 -21.84 2.25
C ARG A 10 -8.37 -20.92 3.29
N LYS A 11 -8.57 -21.22 4.58
CA LYS A 11 -7.89 -20.52 5.67
C LYS A 11 -6.37 -20.69 5.63
N LYS A 12 -5.89 -21.92 5.38
CA LYS A 12 -4.45 -22.20 5.31
C LYS A 12 -3.78 -21.48 4.15
N LEU A 13 -4.48 -21.35 3.03
CA LEU A 13 -3.98 -20.74 1.80
C LEU A 13 -4.32 -19.24 1.69
N HIS A 14 -5.06 -18.63 2.62
CA HIS A 14 -5.46 -17.22 2.54
C HIS A 14 -6.25 -16.88 1.25
N ILE A 15 -7.16 -17.77 0.86
CA ILE A 15 -8.00 -17.62 -0.35
C ILE A 15 -9.49 -17.56 0.00
N GLY A 16 -10.31 -17.03 -0.91
CA GLY A 16 -11.74 -16.87 -0.68
C GLY A 16 -12.03 -15.91 0.47
N GLU A 17 -12.74 -16.37 1.50
CA GLU A 17 -13.12 -15.55 2.66
C GLU A 17 -11.94 -15.16 3.58
N PHE A 18 -10.72 -15.60 3.26
CA PHE A 18 -9.49 -15.31 4.00
C PHE A 18 -8.47 -14.50 3.20
N GLN A 19 -8.88 -13.91 2.07
CA GLN A 19 -8.04 -12.99 1.32
C GLN A 19 -7.85 -11.68 2.09
N GLU A 20 -6.68 -11.09 1.95
CA GLU A 20 -6.32 -9.82 2.56
C GLU A 20 -5.96 -8.86 1.44
N MET A 21 -6.77 -7.82 1.25
CA MET A 21 -6.57 -6.87 0.17
C MET A 21 -5.54 -5.82 0.56
N ALA A 22 -4.62 -5.57 -0.36
CA ALA A 22 -3.56 -4.57 -0.30
C ALA A 22 -3.58 -3.73 -1.58
N PHE A 23 -2.84 -2.63 -1.60
CA PHE A 23 -2.65 -1.84 -2.81
C PHE A 23 -1.26 -1.20 -2.81
N SER A 24 -0.79 -0.84 -3.99
CA SER A 24 0.45 -0.07 -4.14
C SER A 24 0.16 1.40 -4.37
N ALA A 25 1.10 2.25 -3.99
CA ALA A 25 1.10 3.65 -4.34
C ALA A 25 2.49 4.04 -4.85
N SER A 26 2.56 4.85 -5.90
CA SER A 26 3.82 5.34 -6.43
C SER A 26 3.70 6.81 -6.82
N ALA A 27 4.82 7.52 -6.76
CA ALA A 27 4.93 8.91 -7.21
C ALA A 27 6.40 9.20 -7.58
N ARG A 28 6.62 10.17 -8.47
CA ARG A 28 7.98 10.58 -8.85
C ARG A 28 8.39 11.80 -8.05
N PHE A 29 9.60 11.81 -7.52
CA PHE A 29 10.14 13.01 -6.90
C PHE A 29 10.50 14.06 -7.97
N LEU A 30 10.31 15.33 -7.64
CA LEU A 30 10.81 16.41 -8.49
C LEU A 30 12.35 16.40 -8.54
N PRO A 31 12.98 16.82 -9.65
CA PRO A 31 14.44 16.77 -9.83
C PRO A 31 15.24 17.45 -8.71
N ASP A 32 14.70 18.53 -8.15
CA ASP A 32 15.36 19.33 -7.10
C ASP A 32 15.06 18.82 -5.68
N THR A 33 14.41 17.66 -5.53
CA THR A 33 14.06 17.11 -4.21
C THR A 33 15.30 16.55 -3.53
N SER A 34 15.74 17.23 -2.48
CA SER A 34 16.89 16.85 -1.66
C SER A 34 16.64 15.54 -0.89
N PRO A 35 17.70 14.78 -0.53
CA PRO A 35 17.56 13.58 0.30
C PRO A 35 16.83 13.83 1.63
N ALA A 36 17.08 14.98 2.26
CA ALA A 36 16.41 15.36 3.50
C ALA A 36 14.89 15.55 3.32
N GLN A 37 14.45 16.11 2.20
CA GLN A 37 13.01 16.22 1.90
C GLN A 37 12.38 14.84 1.66
N ARG A 38 13.09 13.93 1.00
CA ARG A 38 12.61 12.54 0.79
C ARG A 38 12.45 11.80 2.11
N GLU A 39 13.37 12.01 3.05
CA GLU A 39 13.28 11.44 4.40
C GLU A 39 12.06 11.97 5.15
N VAL A 40 11.81 13.28 5.10
CA VAL A 40 10.61 13.88 5.71
C VAL A 40 9.32 13.32 5.10
N VAL A 41 9.28 13.13 3.77
CA VAL A 41 8.13 12.49 3.10
C VAL A 41 7.95 11.07 3.59
N LEU A 42 9.03 10.29 3.73
CA LEU A 42 8.98 8.92 4.24
C LEU A 42 8.41 8.88 5.66
N GLU A 43 8.97 9.67 6.58
CA GLU A 43 8.54 9.71 7.98
C GLU A 43 7.08 10.15 8.12
N THR A 44 6.68 11.22 7.42
CA THR A 44 5.31 11.74 7.47
C THR A 44 4.31 10.80 6.79
N PHE A 45 4.72 10.07 5.75
CA PHE A 45 3.89 9.05 5.13
C PHE A 45 3.65 7.87 6.05
N ILE A 46 4.70 7.35 6.71
CA ILE A 46 4.56 6.23 7.66
C ILE A 46 3.60 6.61 8.80
N ALA A 47 3.76 7.80 9.39
CA ALA A 47 2.86 8.28 10.43
C ALA A 47 1.39 8.35 9.94
N PHE A 48 1.16 8.90 8.75
CA PHE A 48 -0.17 8.96 8.13
C PHE A 48 -0.78 7.56 7.92
N ILE A 49 0.01 6.60 7.45
CA ILE A 49 -0.42 5.22 7.23
C ILE A 49 -0.84 4.55 8.54
N GLU A 50 0.00 4.67 9.58
CA GLU A 50 -0.27 4.10 10.91
C GLU A 50 -1.52 4.71 11.55
N GLU A 51 -1.70 6.03 11.47
CA GLU A 51 -2.90 6.74 11.96
C GLU A 51 -4.19 6.26 11.28
N ASN A 52 -4.10 5.77 10.04
CA ASN A 52 -5.22 5.24 9.27
C ASN A 52 -5.38 3.71 9.43
N GLY A 53 -4.69 3.08 10.39
CA GLY A 53 -4.81 1.65 10.69
C GLY A 53 -4.24 0.74 9.60
N MET A 54 -3.18 1.20 8.93
CA MET A 54 -2.48 0.49 7.87
C MET A 54 -1.00 0.34 8.22
N LEU A 55 -0.32 -0.52 7.46
CA LEU A 55 1.13 -0.66 7.47
C LEU A 55 1.64 -0.51 6.03
N ALA A 56 2.83 0.06 5.87
CA ALA A 56 3.43 0.24 4.54
C ALA A 56 4.89 -0.20 4.51
N ALA A 57 5.27 -0.88 3.43
CA ALA A 57 6.65 -1.02 3.01
C ALA A 57 6.94 0.06 1.97
N VAL A 58 7.92 0.94 2.22
CA VAL A 58 8.14 2.15 1.43
C VAL A 58 9.59 2.23 0.96
N SER A 59 9.79 2.65 -0.29
CA SER A 59 11.07 3.01 -0.88
C SER A 59 11.02 4.45 -1.38
N THR A 60 12.06 5.23 -1.11
CA THR A 60 12.22 6.62 -1.56
C THR A 60 13.57 6.86 -2.26
N SER A 61 14.25 5.78 -2.65
CA SER A 61 15.62 5.81 -3.17
C SER A 61 15.74 6.52 -4.53
N THR A 62 14.85 6.21 -5.46
CA THR A 62 14.78 6.80 -6.80
C THR A 62 13.48 7.56 -6.95
N ASP A 63 12.38 6.83 -6.94
CA ASP A 63 11.02 7.35 -6.85
C ASP A 63 10.40 6.96 -5.49
N PHE A 64 9.20 7.46 -5.23
CA PHE A 64 8.39 7.03 -4.11
C PHE A 64 7.59 5.80 -4.54
N ASP A 65 7.78 4.69 -3.84
CA ASP A 65 7.02 3.46 -4.02
C ASP A 65 6.61 2.91 -2.66
N ALA A 66 5.34 2.57 -2.51
CA ALA A 66 4.79 2.02 -1.28
C ALA A 66 3.89 0.82 -1.58
N PHE A 67 3.99 -0.21 -0.75
CA PHE A 67 3.04 -1.31 -0.69
C PHE A 67 2.32 -1.28 0.66
N ILE A 68 0.99 -1.11 0.62
CA ILE A 68 0.16 -0.83 1.79
C ILE A 68 -0.75 -2.01 2.11
N VAL A 69 -0.74 -2.43 3.36
CA VAL A 69 -1.57 -3.51 3.92
C VAL A 69 -2.34 -3.00 5.15
N SER A 70 -3.36 -3.75 5.57
CA SER A 70 -4.10 -3.46 6.81
C SER A 70 -3.24 -3.80 8.04
N ASP A 71 -3.30 -2.99 9.09
CA ASP A 71 -2.66 -3.30 10.39
C ASP A 71 -3.46 -4.34 11.20
N ALA A 72 -4.75 -4.54 10.88
CA ALA A 72 -5.54 -5.57 11.54
C ALA A 72 -4.98 -6.99 11.27
N PRO A 73 -4.90 -7.89 12.27
CA PRO A 73 -4.28 -9.22 12.15
C PRO A 73 -4.84 -10.14 11.06
N ARG A 74 -6.04 -9.85 10.57
CA ARG A 74 -6.76 -10.50 9.46
C ARG A 74 -7.65 -9.47 8.79
N GLY A 75 -7.03 -8.50 8.12
CA GLY A 75 -7.71 -7.33 7.59
C GLY A 75 -7.40 -7.10 6.13
N SER A 76 -8.34 -6.46 5.46
CA SER A 76 -8.17 -5.92 4.12
C SER A 76 -8.16 -4.41 4.22
N THR A 77 -7.31 -3.79 3.40
CA THR A 77 -7.44 -2.36 3.14
C THR A 77 -8.78 -2.06 2.46
N THR A 78 -9.22 -0.81 2.60
CA THR A 78 -10.50 -0.33 2.08
C THR A 78 -10.30 0.67 0.94
N GLU A 79 -11.32 0.83 0.09
CA GLU A 79 -11.27 1.84 -0.98
C GLU A 79 -11.18 3.28 -0.42
N GLY A 80 -11.70 3.51 0.79
CA GLY A 80 -11.56 4.78 1.50
C GLY A 80 -10.11 5.07 1.87
N GLN A 81 -9.40 4.07 2.41
CA GLN A 81 -7.97 4.15 2.69
C GLN A 81 -7.14 4.38 1.42
N ARG A 82 -7.47 3.67 0.32
CA ARG A 82 -6.84 3.87 -0.99
C ARG A 82 -6.99 5.31 -1.49
N SER A 83 -8.21 5.85 -1.40
CA SER A 83 -8.51 7.23 -1.78
C SER A 83 -7.80 8.26 -0.89
N ALA A 84 -7.66 7.95 0.41
CA ALA A 84 -6.92 8.79 1.35
C ALA A 84 -5.42 8.85 1.00
N VAL A 85 -4.80 7.72 0.66
CA VAL A 85 -3.39 7.67 0.20
C VAL A 85 -3.20 8.48 -1.07
N HIS A 86 -4.09 8.34 -2.06
CA HIS A 86 -4.02 9.12 -3.30
C HIS A 86 -4.09 10.63 -3.01
N SER A 87 -5.03 11.03 -2.14
CA SER A 87 -5.19 12.43 -1.75
C SER A 87 -3.97 12.95 -1.01
N TRP A 88 -3.41 12.17 -0.09
CA TRP A 88 -2.19 12.54 0.65
C TRP A 88 -1.02 12.79 -0.30
N LEU A 89 -0.76 11.88 -1.25
CA LEU A 89 0.32 12.04 -2.23
C LEU A 89 0.14 13.28 -3.10
N SER A 90 -1.11 13.57 -3.49
CA SER A 90 -1.44 14.75 -4.30
C SER A 90 -1.22 16.08 -3.58
N THR A 91 -1.12 16.08 -2.23
CA THR A 91 -0.82 17.29 -1.45
C THR A 91 0.68 17.55 -1.28
N GLN A 92 1.54 16.59 -1.64
CA GLN A 92 2.98 16.74 -1.48
C GLN A 92 3.57 17.56 -2.63
N ASN A 93 4.11 18.74 -2.31
CA ASN A 93 4.67 19.65 -3.32
C ASN A 93 5.98 19.16 -3.96
N CYS A 94 6.57 18.07 -3.44
CA CYS A 94 7.85 17.53 -3.90
C CYS A 94 7.70 16.25 -4.76
N VAL A 95 6.47 15.81 -5.02
CA VAL A 95 6.19 14.66 -5.89
C VAL A 95 5.26 15.05 -7.04
N THR A 96 5.31 14.27 -8.11
CA THR A 96 4.43 14.35 -9.28
C THR A 96 4.00 12.94 -9.68
N ASP A 97 3.04 12.81 -10.59
CA ASP A 97 2.59 11.53 -11.14
C ASP A 97 2.17 10.52 -10.06
N ALA A 98 1.44 11.00 -9.03
CA ALA A 98 0.92 10.14 -7.98
C ALA A 98 -0.09 9.14 -8.56
N VAL A 99 0.16 7.85 -8.35
CA VAL A 99 -0.69 6.75 -8.80
C VAL A 99 -0.94 5.82 -7.63
N VAL A 100 -2.19 5.37 -7.49
CA VAL A 100 -2.57 4.34 -6.51
C VAL A 100 -3.18 3.16 -7.26
N GLY A 101 -2.50 2.02 -7.18
CA GLY A 101 -2.88 0.77 -7.83
C GLY A 101 -4.23 0.24 -7.35
N GLU A 102 -4.76 -0.73 -8.08
CA GLU A 102 -5.98 -1.45 -7.69
C GLU A 102 -5.73 -2.32 -6.45
N MET A 103 -6.83 -2.74 -5.80
CA MET A 103 -6.73 -3.70 -4.72
C MET A 103 -6.30 -5.06 -5.25
N ILE A 104 -5.25 -5.60 -4.67
CA ILE A 104 -4.70 -6.93 -4.98
C ILE A 104 -4.67 -7.78 -3.71
N ASP A 105 -4.60 -9.10 -3.89
CA ASP A 105 -4.43 -10.03 -2.78
C ASP A 105 -2.98 -9.95 -2.27
N ALA A 106 -2.79 -9.53 -1.02
CA ALA A 106 -1.48 -9.35 -0.41
C ALA A 106 -0.64 -10.64 -0.39
N TRP A 107 -1.29 -11.81 -0.34
CA TRP A 107 -0.62 -13.11 -0.27
C TRP A 107 -0.14 -13.62 -1.63
N TYR A 108 -0.75 -13.13 -2.70
CA TYR A 108 -0.53 -13.62 -4.07
C TYR A 108 -0.25 -12.50 -5.07
N ALA A 109 0.08 -11.31 -4.56
CA ALA A 109 0.54 -10.19 -5.37
C ALA A 109 1.71 -10.66 -6.24
N SER A 110 1.48 -10.74 -7.55
CA SER A 110 2.54 -11.06 -8.50
C SER A 110 3.47 -9.85 -8.59
N PRO A 111 4.80 -10.05 -8.62
CA PRO A 111 5.74 -9.00 -9.01
C PRO A 111 5.51 -8.55 -10.46
#